data_AF-A0A8H5XB44-F1
#
_entry.id   AF-A0A8H5XB44-F1
#
_cell.length_a   1.000
_cell.length_b   1.000
_cell.length_c   1.000
_cell.angle_alpha   90.00
_cell.angle_beta   90.00
_cell.angle_gamma   90.00
#
_symmetry.space_group_name_H-M   'P 1'
#
loop_
_entity.id
_entity.type
_entity.pdbx_description
1 polymer ?
#
loop_
_entity_poly.entity_id
_entity_poly.type
_entity_poly.pdbx_seq_one_letter_code
_entity_poly.pdbx_strand_id
1 'polypeptide(L)'
;MDSSSSAFPSTDKDDVLLPPSLEHARIQTLPQTAYYIPNFITEQEEQNILDKISSAPKPRWKQLTKRRLQTWPSDLVNNKLLEAPLPLWLQDPVISRLLSMPSQDSSPANIFERSPHKKPNHVLINEYPPGIGIMPHKLSFHQDGAAYWPVVATVSLGASLCLNLHRSKEDGALDPEPAWRILQEPRSLLITTGELYTDYLHGIADIEEDVDLSAETVANWDLLRSPGVYANGRNIRQTRTSLTYRDVPQVSKVANKLGIFLKR
;
A
#
# COMPACT_ATOMS: atom_id res chain seq x y z
N MET A 1 57.86 11.07 6.82
CA MET A 1 56.84 11.22 5.76
C MET A 1 55.74 10.26 6.12
N ASP A 2 54.78 10.81 6.86
CA ASP A 2 53.67 10.07 7.47
C ASP A 2 52.67 9.64 6.41
N SER A 3 52.32 8.34 6.43
CA SER A 3 51.21 7.79 5.67
C SER A 3 50.24 7.14 6.66
N SER A 4 49.54 7.96 7.43
CA SER A 4 48.42 7.54 8.27
C SER A 4 47.22 7.24 7.37
N SER A 5 47.00 5.95 7.08
CA SER A 5 45.76 5.45 6.49
C SER A 5 44.65 5.55 7.55
N SER A 6 43.85 6.61 7.50
CA SER A 6 42.59 6.70 8.24
C SER A 6 41.54 5.87 7.50
N ALA A 7 41.31 4.66 7.98
CA ALA A 7 40.11 3.91 7.63
C ALA A 7 38.90 4.68 8.18
N PHE A 8 38.14 5.34 7.30
CA PHE A 8 36.81 5.82 7.65
C PHE A 8 35.96 4.60 8.01
N PRO A 9 35.28 4.59 9.16
CA PRO A 9 34.31 3.53 9.44
C PRO A 9 33.18 3.65 8.42
N SER A 10 32.88 2.56 7.71
CA SER A 10 31.72 2.44 6.83
C SER A 10 30.44 2.57 7.65
N THR A 11 29.89 3.77 7.72
CA THR A 11 28.53 4.02 8.23
C THR A 11 27.57 4.04 7.04
N ASP A 12 27.16 2.87 6.58
CA ASP A 12 25.90 2.71 5.86
C ASP A 12 25.33 1.37 6.27
N LYS A 13 24.66 1.37 7.42
CA LYS A 13 23.50 0.49 7.61
C LYS A 13 22.33 1.27 7.05
N ASP A 14 21.56 0.62 6.18
CA ASP A 14 20.36 1.15 5.52
C ASP A 14 19.32 1.70 6.51
N ASP A 15 19.57 2.86 7.09
CA ASP A 15 18.64 3.48 8.04
C ASP A 15 17.50 4.13 7.26
N VAL A 16 16.31 3.55 7.42
CA VAL A 16 15.07 4.13 6.87
C VAL A 16 14.80 5.46 7.55
N LEU A 17 14.83 6.54 6.76
CA LEU A 17 14.50 7.88 7.22
C LEU A 17 12.99 8.12 7.10
N LEU A 18 12.27 7.88 8.19
CA LEU A 18 10.86 8.23 8.28
C LEU A 18 10.70 9.74 8.51
N PRO A 19 9.66 10.37 7.94
CA PRO A 19 9.40 11.77 8.20
C PRO A 19 9.00 11.99 9.67
N PRO A 20 9.25 13.19 10.24
CA PRO A 20 8.84 13.51 11.62
C PRO A 20 7.34 13.32 11.88
N SER A 21 6.52 13.57 10.86
CA SER A 21 5.08 13.29 10.83
C SER A 21 4.62 13.06 9.40
N LEU A 22 3.38 12.57 9.22
CA LEU A 22 2.81 12.40 7.89
C LEU A 22 2.61 13.72 7.12
N GLU A 23 2.44 14.87 7.79
CA GLU A 23 2.27 16.16 7.10
C GLU A 23 3.48 16.51 6.21
N HIS A 24 4.68 16.11 6.60
CA HIS A 24 5.89 16.27 5.81
C HIS A 24 5.94 15.39 4.54
N ALA A 25 5.08 14.38 4.46
CA ALA A 25 4.95 13.46 3.34
C ALA A 25 3.65 13.68 2.55
N ARG A 26 2.93 14.77 2.80
CA ARG A 26 1.63 15.05 2.19
C ARG A 26 1.75 15.38 0.70
N ILE A 27 0.90 14.76 -0.11
CA ILE A 27 0.78 15.06 -1.54
C ILE A 27 -0.08 16.33 -1.70
N GLN A 28 0.58 17.48 -1.86
CA GLN A 28 -0.08 18.80 -1.85
C GLN A 28 -0.97 19.07 -3.07
N THR A 29 -0.73 18.37 -4.18
CA THR A 29 -1.46 18.55 -5.45
C THR A 29 -2.83 17.88 -5.47
N LEU A 30 -3.11 17.00 -4.49
CA LEU A 30 -4.39 16.31 -4.36
C LEU A 30 -5.36 17.13 -3.51
N PRO A 31 -6.68 17.13 -3.84
CA PRO A 31 -7.67 17.91 -3.11
C PRO A 31 -7.93 17.40 -1.69
N GLN A 32 -7.53 16.16 -1.43
CA GLN A 32 -7.81 15.44 -0.19
C GLN A 32 -6.54 14.77 0.32
N THR A 33 -6.56 14.39 1.58
CA THR A 33 -5.37 13.96 2.30
C THR A 33 -4.88 12.58 1.84
N ALA A 34 -3.73 12.59 1.16
CA ALA A 34 -2.89 11.44 0.92
C ALA A 34 -1.42 11.76 1.19
N TYR A 35 -0.67 10.73 1.55
CA TYR A 35 0.73 10.83 1.95
C TYR A 35 1.56 9.83 1.15
N TYR A 36 2.77 10.24 0.74
CA TYR A 36 3.71 9.41 0.01
C TYR A 36 5.07 9.45 0.68
N ILE A 37 5.59 8.28 1.05
CA ILE A 37 6.91 8.13 1.67
C ILE A 37 7.75 7.21 0.78
N PRO A 38 8.79 7.73 0.09
CA PRO A 38 9.75 6.89 -0.62
C PRO A 38 10.62 6.11 0.38
N ASN A 39 11.22 4.98 -0.05
CA ASN A 39 12.14 4.19 0.79
C ASN A 39 11.58 3.86 2.20
N PHE A 40 10.27 3.64 2.30
CA PHE A 40 9.61 3.29 3.57
C PHE A 40 10.10 1.96 4.16
N ILE A 41 10.64 1.07 3.30
CA ILE A 41 11.36 -0.12 3.70
C ILE A 41 12.73 -0.18 3.00
N THR A 42 13.67 -0.93 3.58
CA THR A 42 14.97 -1.17 2.96
C THR A 42 14.87 -2.20 1.84
N GLU A 43 15.91 -2.30 1.01
CA GLU A 43 16.02 -3.33 -0.03
C GLU A 43 16.05 -4.74 0.58
N GLN A 44 16.74 -4.92 1.70
CA GLN A 44 16.77 -6.20 2.40
C GLN A 44 15.39 -6.59 2.97
N GLU A 45 14.64 -5.62 3.50
CA GLU A 45 13.27 -5.84 3.99
C GLU A 45 12.31 -6.18 2.84
N GLU A 46 12.42 -5.48 1.71
CA GLU A 46 11.67 -5.79 0.49
C GLU A 46 11.93 -7.22 0.02
N GLN A 47 13.20 -7.62 -0.09
CA GLN A 47 13.57 -8.97 -0.51
C GLN A 47 13.00 -10.02 0.45
N ASN A 48 13.14 -9.80 1.77
CA ASN A 48 12.59 -10.71 2.77
C ASN A 48 11.06 -10.86 2.64
N ILE A 49 10.34 -9.76 2.41
CA ILE A 49 8.89 -9.78 2.23
C ILE A 49 8.52 -10.51 0.93
N LEU A 50 9.20 -10.23 -0.19
CA LEU A 50 8.98 -10.90 -1.47
C LEU A 50 9.24 -12.42 -1.37
N ASP A 51 10.26 -12.85 -0.63
CA ASP A 51 10.57 -14.25 -0.38
C ASP A 51 9.47 -14.94 0.44
N LYS A 52 8.90 -14.26 1.45
CA LYS A 52 7.74 -14.78 2.20
C LYS A 52 6.49 -14.88 1.35
N ILE A 53 6.26 -13.93 0.45
CA ILE A 53 5.13 -13.94 -0.48
C ILE A 53 5.26 -15.08 -1.49
N SER A 54 6.45 -15.29 -2.07
CA SER A 54 6.70 -16.33 -3.06
C SER A 54 6.67 -17.74 -2.48
N SER A 55 7.16 -17.90 -1.23
CA SER A 55 7.12 -19.18 -0.49
C SER A 55 5.76 -19.53 0.10
N ALA A 56 4.75 -18.66 -0.02
CA ALA A 56 3.40 -18.94 0.44
C ALA A 56 2.81 -20.18 -0.28
N PRO A 57 2.13 -21.10 0.43
CA PRO A 57 1.53 -22.28 -0.19
C PRO A 57 0.57 -21.92 -1.32
N LYS A 58 0.52 -22.72 -2.40
CA LYS A 58 -0.37 -22.46 -3.57
C LYS A 58 -1.81 -22.07 -3.21
N PRO A 59 -2.49 -22.69 -2.21
CA PRO A 59 -3.84 -22.31 -1.83
C PRO A 59 -4.00 -20.87 -1.29
N ARG A 60 -2.91 -20.21 -0.86
CA ARG A 60 -2.92 -18.79 -0.46
C ARG A 60 -3.06 -17.86 -1.65
N TRP A 61 -2.63 -18.29 -2.83
CA TRP A 61 -2.82 -17.54 -4.06
C TRP A 61 -4.18 -17.83 -4.65
N LYS A 62 -5.03 -16.80 -4.67
CA LYS A 62 -6.24 -16.79 -5.48
C LYS A 62 -5.89 -16.24 -6.83
N GLN A 63 -6.07 -17.06 -7.86
CA GLN A 63 -6.02 -16.59 -9.24
C GLN A 63 -7.29 -15.79 -9.54
N LEU A 64 -7.12 -14.52 -9.87
CA LEU A 64 -8.16 -13.67 -10.46
C LEU A 64 -7.98 -13.68 -11.99
N THR A 65 -8.88 -13.02 -12.72
CA THR A 65 -8.93 -13.07 -14.20
C THR A 65 -7.57 -12.84 -14.86
N LYS A 66 -6.82 -11.83 -14.40
CA LYS A 66 -5.52 -11.45 -14.98
C LYS A 66 -4.38 -11.35 -13.97
N ARG A 67 -4.67 -11.43 -12.68
CA ARG A 67 -3.74 -11.15 -11.58
C ARG A 67 -3.94 -12.16 -10.46
N ARG A 68 -3.05 -12.16 -9.48
CA ARG A 68 -3.17 -13.02 -8.30
C ARG A 68 -3.23 -12.21 -7.00
N LEU A 69 -3.99 -12.73 -6.04
CA LEU A 69 -4.28 -12.10 -4.75
C LEU A 69 -3.96 -13.08 -3.61
N GLN A 70 -3.32 -12.60 -2.56
CA GLN A 70 -3.37 -13.23 -1.23
C GLN A 70 -4.15 -12.36 -0.26
N THR A 71 -4.88 -13.01 0.65
CA THR A 71 -5.64 -12.35 1.70
C THR A 71 -5.15 -12.83 3.07
N TRP A 72 -4.80 -11.88 3.96
CA TRP A 72 -4.25 -12.16 5.28
C TRP A 72 -5.00 -11.40 6.38
N PRO A 73 -5.31 -12.04 7.53
CA PRO A 73 -5.05 -13.45 7.84
C PRO A 73 -5.97 -14.43 7.08
N SER A 74 -7.16 -13.99 6.68
CA SER A 74 -8.18 -14.74 5.95
C SER A 74 -9.02 -13.80 5.10
N ASP A 75 -9.85 -14.34 4.21
CA ASP A 75 -10.90 -13.56 3.58
C ASP A 75 -11.92 -13.02 4.57
N LEU A 76 -12.64 -11.98 4.13
CA LEU A 76 -13.82 -11.50 4.83
C LEU A 76 -15.02 -12.39 4.51
N VAL A 77 -15.84 -12.66 5.53
CA VAL A 77 -17.12 -13.34 5.40
C VAL A 77 -18.20 -12.38 5.85
N ASN A 78 -19.10 -11.98 4.94
CA ASN A 78 -20.14 -10.98 5.20
C ASN A 78 -19.58 -9.68 5.82
N ASN A 79 -18.50 -9.14 5.21
CA ASN A 79 -17.77 -7.96 5.69
C ASN A 79 -17.14 -8.09 7.09
N LYS A 80 -17.02 -9.32 7.62
CA LYS A 80 -16.35 -9.58 8.90
C LYS A 80 -15.05 -10.33 8.70
N LEU A 81 -14.01 -9.89 9.39
CA LEU A 81 -12.74 -10.61 9.44
C LEU A 81 -12.84 -11.74 10.47
N LEU A 82 -12.32 -12.92 10.14
CA LEU A 82 -12.15 -13.97 11.14
C LEU A 82 -10.99 -13.59 12.07
N GLU A 83 -11.21 -13.62 13.39
CA GLU A 83 -10.19 -13.26 14.37
C GLU A 83 -8.96 -14.17 14.24
N ALA A 84 -7.85 -13.62 13.77
CA ALA A 84 -6.56 -14.28 13.68
C ALA A 84 -5.45 -13.22 13.62
N PRO A 85 -4.25 -13.49 14.15
CA PRO A 85 -3.13 -12.57 14.03
C PRO A 85 -2.59 -12.54 12.60
N LEU A 86 -2.09 -11.38 12.17
CA LEU A 86 -1.24 -11.29 10.98
C LEU A 86 0.10 -12.00 11.25
N PRO A 87 0.71 -12.67 10.26
CA PRO A 87 2.08 -13.16 10.36
C PRO A 87 3.06 -12.03 10.76
N LEU A 88 4.09 -12.35 11.54
CA LEU A 88 5.06 -11.36 12.02
C LEU A 88 5.74 -10.56 10.88
N TRP A 89 6.05 -11.21 9.76
CA TRP A 89 6.66 -10.53 8.59
C TRP A 89 5.71 -9.55 7.88
N LEU A 90 4.41 -9.61 8.15
CA LEU A 90 3.45 -8.59 7.72
C LEU A 90 3.25 -7.50 8.78
N GLN A 91 3.61 -7.76 10.03
CA GLN A 91 3.55 -6.76 11.10
C GLN A 91 4.81 -5.89 11.11
N ASP A 92 5.99 -6.51 11.15
CA ASP A 92 7.27 -5.82 11.21
C ASP A 92 8.02 -5.93 9.87
N PRO A 93 8.55 -4.82 9.33
CA PRO A 93 8.61 -3.49 9.93
C PRO A 93 7.37 -2.60 9.68
N VAL A 94 6.47 -3.01 8.78
CA VAL A 94 5.47 -2.10 8.18
C VAL A 94 4.48 -1.50 9.19
N ILE A 95 3.79 -2.33 9.97
CA ILE A 95 2.82 -1.85 10.97
C ILE A 95 3.55 -1.07 12.05
N SER A 96 4.70 -1.55 12.54
CA SER A 96 5.47 -0.84 13.56
C SER A 96 5.86 0.58 13.11
N ARG A 97 6.29 0.75 11.87
CA ARG A 97 6.58 2.07 11.30
C ARG A 97 5.33 2.93 11.08
N LEU A 98 4.22 2.34 10.61
CA LEU A 98 2.94 3.05 10.49
C LEU A 98 2.47 3.61 11.83
N LEU A 99 2.67 2.87 12.92
CA LEU A 99 2.26 3.27 14.27
C LEU A 99 3.25 4.20 14.96
N SER A 100 4.53 4.20 14.55
CA SER A 100 5.54 5.09 15.10
C SER A 100 5.48 6.52 14.54
N MET A 101 4.85 6.71 13.38
CA MET A 101 4.75 8.02 12.73
C MET A 101 3.51 8.80 13.22
N PRO A 102 3.71 9.99 13.82
CA PRO A 102 2.62 10.91 14.08
C PRO A 102 1.88 11.31 12.80
N SER A 103 0.57 11.49 12.90
CA SER A 103 -0.23 12.00 11.78
C SER A 103 -0.05 13.51 11.57
N GLN A 104 0.24 14.26 12.64
CA GLN A 104 0.42 15.72 12.63
C GLN A 104 1.55 16.11 13.59
N ASP A 105 2.21 17.24 13.34
CA ASP A 105 3.34 17.70 14.17
C ASP A 105 2.94 18.03 15.62
N SER A 106 1.69 18.44 15.83
CA SER A 106 1.17 18.89 17.12
C SER A 106 0.68 17.76 18.03
N SER A 107 0.73 16.50 17.59
CA SER A 107 0.14 15.37 18.31
C SER A 107 0.91 14.08 18.06
N PRO A 108 1.20 13.26 19.09
CA PRO A 108 1.87 11.97 18.90
C PRO A 108 0.97 10.89 18.28
N ALA A 109 -0.32 11.19 18.01
CA ALA A 109 -1.27 10.22 17.49
C ALA A 109 -0.95 9.83 16.04
N ASN A 110 -0.81 8.53 15.78
CA ASN A 110 -0.64 7.98 14.44
C ASN A 110 -1.98 7.96 13.66
N ILE A 111 -1.91 7.68 12.36
CA ILE A 111 -3.07 7.73 11.45
C ILE A 111 -4.16 6.70 11.76
N PHE A 112 -3.83 5.62 12.47
CA PHE A 112 -4.78 4.59 12.88
C PHE A 112 -5.32 4.80 14.29
N GLU A 113 -4.91 5.82 15.06
CA GLU A 113 -5.28 5.99 16.47
C GLU A 113 -6.82 5.97 16.72
N ARG A 114 -7.60 6.44 15.74
CA ARG A 114 -9.08 6.47 15.79
C ARG A 114 -9.74 5.21 15.25
N SER A 115 -8.99 4.30 14.63
CA SER A 115 -9.53 3.05 14.11
C SER A 115 -9.89 2.09 15.26
N PRO A 116 -10.90 1.21 15.09
CA PRO A 116 -11.35 0.31 16.14
C PRO A 116 -10.23 -0.53 16.79
N HIS A 117 -9.27 -0.97 15.99
CA HIS A 117 -8.15 -1.79 16.47
C HIS A 117 -6.86 -0.98 16.67
N LYS A 118 -6.87 0.32 16.38
CA LYS A 118 -5.73 1.24 16.41
C LYS A 118 -4.54 0.84 15.54
N LYS A 119 -4.75 -0.09 14.60
CA LYS A 119 -3.76 -0.61 13.65
C LYS A 119 -4.45 -1.39 12.53
N PRO A 120 -3.78 -1.62 11.39
CA PRO A 120 -4.25 -2.58 10.41
C PRO A 120 -4.38 -4.00 11.00
N ASN A 121 -5.45 -4.69 10.67
CA ASN A 121 -5.67 -6.10 11.03
C ASN A 121 -5.82 -7.01 9.80
N HIS A 122 -5.78 -6.44 8.58
CA HIS A 122 -5.99 -7.16 7.33
C HIS A 122 -5.04 -6.64 6.24
N VAL A 123 -4.49 -7.56 5.45
CA VAL A 123 -3.56 -7.25 4.35
C VAL A 123 -3.99 -7.97 3.08
N LEU A 124 -4.12 -7.20 1.99
CA LEU A 124 -4.23 -7.75 0.64
C LEU A 124 -2.90 -7.68 -0.08
N ILE A 125 -2.46 -8.77 -0.68
CA ILE A 125 -1.23 -8.82 -1.48
C ILE A 125 -1.61 -9.04 -2.94
N ASN A 126 -1.39 -8.05 -3.78
CA ASN A 126 -1.68 -8.13 -5.21
C ASN A 126 -0.38 -8.14 -6.01
N GLU A 127 -0.34 -8.95 -7.07
CA GLU A 127 0.75 -8.92 -8.04
C GLU A 127 0.26 -8.44 -9.41
N TYR A 128 1.05 -7.58 -10.04
CA TYR A 128 0.79 -6.96 -11.33
C TYR A 128 1.99 -7.17 -12.24
N PRO A 129 1.96 -8.18 -13.14
CA PRO A 129 2.88 -8.28 -14.26
C PRO A 129 2.74 -7.09 -15.23
N PRO A 130 3.72 -6.86 -16.12
CA PRO A 130 3.57 -5.89 -17.21
C PRO A 130 2.30 -6.16 -18.03
N GLY A 131 1.59 -5.09 -18.42
CA GLY A 131 0.34 -5.18 -19.18
C GLY A 131 -0.89 -5.53 -18.34
N ILE A 132 -0.73 -5.82 -17.05
CA ILE A 132 -1.81 -6.24 -16.15
C ILE A 132 -2.05 -5.19 -15.07
N GLY A 133 -3.27 -4.67 -15.02
CA GLY A 133 -3.72 -3.72 -14.03
C GLY A 133 -5.00 -4.15 -13.32
N ILE A 134 -5.77 -3.15 -12.91
CA ILE A 134 -7.11 -3.31 -12.36
C ILE A 134 -7.95 -2.11 -12.77
N MET A 135 -9.14 -2.39 -13.29
CA MET A 135 -10.12 -1.38 -13.65
C MET A 135 -10.43 -0.43 -12.49
N PRO A 136 -10.73 0.85 -12.75
CA PRO A 136 -11.12 1.80 -11.72
C PRO A 136 -12.27 1.25 -10.87
N HIS A 137 -12.03 1.17 -9.56
CA HIS A 137 -12.98 0.66 -8.59
C HIS A 137 -12.92 1.50 -7.31
N LYS A 138 -14.02 1.52 -6.55
CA LYS A 138 -13.97 2.09 -5.21
C LYS A 138 -13.28 1.09 -4.30
N LEU A 139 -12.42 1.59 -3.42
CA LEU A 139 -11.75 0.75 -2.43
C LEU A 139 -12.73 0.27 -1.34
N SER A 140 -13.87 0.96 -1.16
CA SER A 140 -15.06 0.47 -0.48
C SER A 140 -16.28 0.47 -1.39
N PHE A 141 -16.72 -0.69 -1.87
CA PHE A 141 -18.13 -0.89 -2.19
C PHE A 141 -18.55 -2.29 -1.74
N HIS A 142 -19.27 -2.35 -0.64
CA HIS A 142 -20.28 -3.38 -0.44
C HIS A 142 -21.58 -2.66 -0.05
N GLN A 143 -22.71 -3.17 -0.55
CA GLN A 143 -24.06 -2.67 -0.30
C GLN A 143 -24.44 -2.64 1.20
N ASP A 144 -23.63 -3.27 2.06
CA ASP A 144 -23.85 -3.40 3.51
C ASP A 144 -22.92 -2.52 4.37
N GLY A 145 -22.30 -1.49 3.78
CA GLY A 145 -21.37 -0.57 4.45
C GLY A 145 -19.90 -0.83 4.12
N ALA A 146 -19.03 0.12 4.46
CA ALA A 146 -17.60 0.00 4.22
C ALA A 146 -17.01 -1.11 5.13
N ALA A 147 -16.50 -2.19 4.51
CA ALA A 147 -15.85 -3.27 5.24
C ALA A 147 -14.56 -2.85 5.97
N TYR A 148 -14.05 -1.65 5.70
CA TYR A 148 -12.79 -1.14 6.23
C TYR A 148 -12.95 0.26 6.80
N TRP A 149 -12.16 0.56 7.83
CA TRP A 149 -11.90 1.92 8.28
C TRP A 149 -11.30 2.77 7.13
N PRO A 150 -11.63 4.08 7.01
CA PRO A 150 -11.26 4.90 5.85
C PRO A 150 -9.78 5.37 5.88
N VAL A 151 -8.87 4.44 6.12
CA VAL A 151 -7.42 4.60 6.00
C VAL A 151 -6.88 3.37 5.28
N VAL A 152 -6.20 3.60 4.17
CA VAL A 152 -5.55 2.54 3.39
C VAL A 152 -4.07 2.87 3.27
N ALA A 153 -3.21 1.96 3.72
CA ALA A 153 -1.77 2.06 3.58
C ALA A 153 -1.29 1.00 2.58
N THR A 154 -0.67 1.42 1.48
CA THR A 154 -0.17 0.53 0.43
C THR A 154 1.35 0.62 0.34
N VAL A 155 2.02 -0.49 0.62
CA VAL A 155 3.46 -0.63 0.38
C VAL A 155 3.67 -1.25 -1.00
N SER A 156 4.49 -0.61 -1.83
CA SER A 156 4.83 -1.07 -3.18
C SER A 156 6.17 -1.80 -3.17
N LEU A 157 6.25 -2.94 -3.85
CA LEU A 157 7.46 -3.77 -3.92
C LEU A 157 7.81 -4.13 -5.37
N GLY A 158 9.09 -4.34 -5.63
CA GLY A 158 9.63 -4.89 -6.87
C GLY A 158 9.77 -3.85 -7.99
N ALA A 159 8.66 -3.23 -8.41
CA ALA A 159 8.66 -2.33 -9.55
C ALA A 159 7.73 -1.11 -9.38
N SER A 160 7.99 -0.06 -10.16
CA SER A 160 7.19 1.16 -10.20
C SER A 160 5.96 1.02 -11.11
N LEU A 161 4.85 1.67 -10.77
CA LEU A 161 3.74 1.96 -11.69
C LEU A 161 2.93 3.19 -11.26
N CYS A 162 2.12 3.72 -12.17
CA CYS A 162 1.12 4.75 -11.83
C CYS A 162 -0.20 4.15 -11.33
N LEU A 163 -0.67 4.65 -10.20
CA LEU A 163 -2.07 4.55 -9.77
C LEU A 163 -2.84 5.74 -10.31
N ASN A 164 -3.92 5.46 -11.01
CA ASN A 164 -4.82 6.45 -11.58
C ASN A 164 -5.99 6.71 -10.65
N LEU A 165 -6.26 7.98 -10.37
CA LEU A 165 -7.43 8.46 -9.64
C LEU A 165 -8.44 9.03 -10.63
N HIS A 166 -9.62 8.42 -10.71
CA HIS A 166 -10.68 8.81 -11.62
C HIS A 166 -11.85 9.44 -10.86
N ARG A 167 -12.51 10.39 -11.51
CA ARG A 167 -13.78 10.96 -11.07
C ARG A 167 -14.94 10.21 -11.70
N SER A 168 -16.08 10.23 -11.02
CA SER A 168 -17.36 9.97 -11.67
C SER A 168 -17.80 11.25 -12.40
N LYS A 169 -18.32 11.09 -13.62
CA LYS A 169 -19.06 12.11 -14.35
C LYS A 169 -20.39 12.39 -13.66
N GLU A 170 -21.04 13.50 -14.02
CA GLU A 170 -22.33 13.91 -13.45
C GLU A 170 -23.45 12.88 -13.68
N ASP A 171 -23.37 12.12 -14.79
CA ASP A 171 -24.28 11.03 -15.12
C ASP A 171 -23.95 9.71 -14.40
N GLY A 172 -22.94 9.71 -13.52
CA GLY A 172 -22.45 8.55 -12.78
C GLY A 172 -21.49 7.66 -13.56
N ALA A 173 -21.22 7.93 -14.84
CA ALA A 173 -20.25 7.17 -15.61
C ALA A 173 -18.81 7.47 -15.16
N LEU A 174 -17.87 6.57 -15.45
CA LEU A 174 -16.45 6.79 -15.19
C LEU A 174 -15.88 7.82 -16.19
N ASP A 175 -15.10 8.78 -15.70
CA ASP A 175 -14.22 9.56 -16.57
C ASP A 175 -13.04 8.67 -17.02
N PRO A 176 -12.90 8.37 -18.33
CA PRO A 176 -11.80 7.54 -18.81
C PRO A 176 -10.43 8.17 -18.52
N GLU A 177 -10.37 9.51 -18.50
CA GLU A 177 -9.13 10.20 -18.17
C GLU A 177 -8.95 10.28 -16.65
N PRO A 178 -7.76 9.92 -16.13
CA PRO A 178 -7.48 10.08 -14.72
C PRO A 178 -7.41 11.57 -14.36
N ALA A 179 -8.10 11.96 -13.29
CA ALA A 179 -7.98 13.30 -12.74
C ALA A 179 -6.59 13.52 -12.11
N TRP A 180 -5.98 12.46 -11.57
CA TRP A 180 -4.60 12.49 -11.08
C TRP A 180 -3.91 11.14 -11.25
N ARG A 181 -2.59 11.18 -11.33
CA ARG A 181 -1.71 10.00 -11.34
C ARG A 181 -0.77 10.07 -10.16
N ILE A 182 -0.61 8.96 -9.44
CA ILE A 182 0.35 8.83 -8.34
C ILE A 182 1.36 7.74 -8.75
N LEU A 183 2.62 8.12 -8.90
CA LEU A 183 3.68 7.16 -9.23
C LEU A 183 4.15 6.47 -7.95
N GLN A 184 4.08 5.15 -7.92
CA GLN A 184 4.46 4.36 -6.74
C GLN A 184 5.76 3.59 -7.01
N GLU A 185 6.88 4.14 -6.54
CA GLU A 185 8.19 3.48 -6.59
C GLU A 185 8.27 2.22 -5.71
N PRO A 186 9.14 1.24 -6.02
CA PRO A 186 9.41 0.15 -5.10
C PRO A 186 9.89 0.68 -3.75
N ARG A 187 9.52 -0.04 -2.70
CA ARG A 187 9.75 0.27 -1.28
C ARG A 187 9.02 1.49 -0.74
N SER A 188 8.15 2.10 -1.53
CA SER A 188 7.37 3.26 -1.09
C SER A 188 6.09 2.88 -0.34
N LEU A 189 5.62 3.80 0.50
CA LEU A 189 4.33 3.76 1.16
C LEU A 189 3.43 4.88 0.63
N LEU A 190 2.24 4.52 0.17
CA LEU A 190 1.15 5.43 -0.14
C LEU A 190 0.03 5.26 0.91
N ILE A 191 -0.36 6.34 1.59
CA ILE A 191 -1.52 6.35 2.48
C ILE A 191 -2.61 7.22 1.86
N THR A 192 -3.80 6.67 1.69
CA THR A 192 -5.01 7.40 1.26
C THR A 192 -6.07 7.37 2.35
N THR A 193 -6.72 8.51 2.60
CA THR A 193 -7.73 8.65 3.67
C THR A 193 -9.01 9.31 3.17
N GLY A 194 -10.10 9.17 3.93
CA GLY A 194 -11.32 9.96 3.75
C GLY A 194 -11.91 9.87 2.35
N GLU A 195 -12.26 11.02 1.77
CA GLU A 195 -12.93 11.14 0.46
C GLU A 195 -12.11 10.59 -0.70
N LEU A 196 -10.76 10.65 -0.63
CA LEU A 196 -9.93 10.00 -1.64
C LEU A 196 -10.26 8.52 -1.75
N TYR A 197 -10.50 7.86 -0.61
CA TYR A 197 -10.88 6.45 -0.54
C TYR A 197 -12.35 6.18 -0.91
N THR A 198 -13.28 7.06 -0.53
CA THR A 198 -14.74 6.81 -0.68
C THR A 198 -15.33 7.32 -1.99
N ASP A 199 -14.77 8.38 -2.57
CA ASP A 199 -15.43 9.16 -3.62
C ASP A 199 -14.71 9.06 -4.96
N TYR A 200 -13.41 8.73 -4.95
CA TYR A 200 -12.62 8.51 -6.15
C TYR A 200 -12.45 7.03 -6.48
N LEU A 201 -12.41 6.75 -7.79
CA LEU A 201 -12.16 5.41 -8.31
C LEU A 201 -10.67 5.25 -8.57
N HIS A 202 -10.09 4.14 -8.12
CA HIS A 202 -8.66 3.89 -8.25
C HIS A 202 -8.42 2.76 -9.22
N GLY A 203 -7.53 2.97 -10.18
CA GLY A 203 -7.21 1.98 -11.20
C GLY A 203 -5.72 1.90 -11.48
N ILE A 204 -5.29 0.76 -12.00
CA ILE A 204 -3.99 0.58 -12.63
C ILE A 204 -4.32 0.18 -14.07
N ALA A 205 -3.84 0.93 -15.06
CA ALA A 205 -4.11 0.64 -16.46
C ALA A 205 -3.46 -0.68 -16.91
N ASP A 206 -4.11 -1.41 -17.83
CA ASP A 206 -3.57 -2.60 -18.52
C ASP A 206 -2.56 -2.16 -19.60
N ILE A 207 -1.40 -1.63 -19.17
CA ILE A 207 -0.32 -1.13 -20.05
C ILE A 207 1.03 -1.69 -19.62
N GLU A 208 1.98 -1.78 -20.55
CA GLU A 208 3.35 -2.24 -20.31
C GLU A 208 4.31 -1.10 -19.92
N GLU A 209 3.89 0.15 -20.12
CA GLU A 209 4.70 1.31 -19.86
C GLU A 209 3.83 2.48 -19.43
N ASP A 210 4.23 3.19 -18.37
CA ASP A 210 3.68 4.50 -18.07
C ASP A 210 4.42 5.56 -18.90
N VAL A 211 3.68 6.42 -19.59
CA VAL A 211 4.21 7.52 -20.41
C VAL A 211 3.81 8.87 -19.83
N ASP A 212 4.37 9.94 -20.40
CA ASP A 212 4.13 11.34 -20.03
C ASP A 212 4.30 11.59 -18.53
N LEU A 213 5.39 11.07 -17.95
CA LEU A 213 5.74 11.26 -16.54
C LEU A 213 6.52 12.57 -16.35
N SER A 214 5.97 13.50 -15.59
CA SER A 214 6.62 14.77 -15.24
C SER A 214 6.05 15.36 -13.96
N ALA A 215 6.62 16.46 -13.50
CA ALA A 215 6.13 17.21 -12.34
C ALA A 215 4.69 17.72 -12.53
N GLU A 216 4.27 17.97 -13.78
CA GLU A 216 2.94 18.48 -14.11
C GLU A 216 1.87 17.38 -14.18
N THR A 217 2.27 16.12 -14.40
CA THR A 217 1.36 15.00 -14.68
C THR A 217 1.28 13.99 -13.54
N VAL A 218 2.24 14.00 -12.63
CA VAL A 218 2.33 13.08 -11.49
C VAL A 218 2.20 13.85 -10.18
N ALA A 219 1.14 13.56 -9.43
CA ALA A 219 0.74 14.31 -8.25
C ALA A 219 1.81 14.34 -7.14
N ASN A 220 2.56 13.25 -6.96
CA ASN A 220 3.56 13.09 -5.91
C ASN A 220 5.00 13.28 -6.40
N TRP A 221 5.22 13.97 -7.53
CA TRP A 221 6.54 14.08 -8.16
C TRP A 221 7.64 14.57 -7.23
N ASP A 222 7.37 15.62 -6.46
CA ASP A 222 8.34 16.23 -5.53
C ASP A 222 8.68 15.33 -4.32
N LEU A 223 7.91 14.25 -4.12
CA LEU A 223 8.12 13.27 -3.05
C LEU A 223 8.79 11.97 -3.55
N LEU A 224 9.09 11.87 -4.85
CA LEU A 224 9.78 10.70 -5.40
C LEU A 224 11.23 10.66 -4.91
N ARG A 225 11.73 9.44 -4.67
CA ARG A 225 13.13 9.20 -4.34
C ARG A 225 14.06 9.62 -5.46
N SER A 226 13.70 9.24 -6.69
CA SER A 226 14.61 9.32 -7.84
C SER A 226 13.87 9.75 -9.10
N PRO A 227 13.29 10.98 -9.14
CA PRO A 227 12.54 11.46 -10.29
C PRO A 227 13.36 11.44 -11.59
N GLY A 228 14.70 11.55 -11.50
CA GLY A 228 15.62 11.47 -12.64
C GLY A 228 15.56 10.14 -13.41
N VAL A 229 15.10 9.04 -12.79
CA VAL A 229 14.86 7.76 -13.48
C VAL A 229 13.79 7.89 -14.57
N TYR A 230 12.87 8.85 -14.39
CA TYR A 230 11.75 9.10 -15.29
C TYR A 230 11.97 10.36 -16.14
N ALA A 231 13.20 10.86 -16.27
CA ALA A 231 13.50 12.11 -16.98
C ALA A 231 13.14 12.09 -18.48
N ASN A 232 13.01 10.90 -19.07
CA ASN A 232 12.52 10.72 -20.44
C ASN A 232 10.98 10.62 -20.53
N GLY A 233 10.27 10.83 -19.42
CA GLY A 233 8.82 10.74 -19.32
C GLY A 233 8.26 9.33 -19.26
N ARG A 234 9.09 8.30 -19.05
CA ARG A 234 8.68 6.89 -19.23
C ARG A 234 9.07 6.00 -18.04
N ASN A 235 8.23 5.00 -17.78
CA ASN A 235 8.51 3.90 -16.85
C ASN A 235 8.08 2.58 -17.49
N ILE A 236 9.05 1.79 -17.95
CA ILE A 236 8.80 0.43 -18.48
C ILE A 236 8.45 -0.46 -17.29
N ARG A 237 7.22 -0.99 -17.27
CA ARG A 237 6.73 -1.76 -16.13
C ARG A 237 7.43 -3.11 -16.05
N GLN A 238 7.72 -3.49 -14.82
CA GLN A 238 8.09 -4.84 -14.42
C GLN A 238 7.04 -5.38 -13.45
N THR A 239 7.21 -6.61 -12.97
CA THR A 239 6.28 -7.17 -11.99
C THR A 239 6.33 -6.38 -10.69
N ARG A 240 5.21 -5.73 -10.35
CA ARG A 240 5.02 -5.06 -9.05
C ARG A 240 4.18 -5.92 -8.13
N THR A 241 4.56 -6.00 -6.87
CA THR A 241 3.72 -6.52 -5.80
C THR A 241 3.30 -5.38 -4.88
N SER A 242 2.06 -5.39 -4.38
CA SER A 242 1.58 -4.39 -3.41
C SER A 242 1.00 -5.06 -2.18
N LEU A 243 1.34 -4.56 -1.00
CA LEU A 243 0.73 -4.94 0.27
C LEU A 243 -0.20 -3.80 0.72
N THR A 244 -1.50 -4.05 0.74
CA THR A 244 -2.52 -3.08 1.13
C THR A 244 -3.04 -3.40 2.53
N TYR A 245 -2.62 -2.60 3.49
CA TYR A 245 -2.95 -2.66 4.92
C TYR A 245 -4.21 -1.89 5.24
N ARG A 246 -5.15 -2.55 5.91
CA ARG A 246 -6.45 -1.98 6.31
C ARG A 246 -6.88 -2.47 7.69
N ASP A 247 -7.73 -1.69 8.35
CA ASP A 247 -8.44 -2.12 9.56
C ASP A 247 -9.88 -2.50 9.19
N VAL A 248 -10.27 -3.73 9.49
CA VAL A 248 -11.64 -4.26 9.38
C VAL A 248 -12.33 -4.06 10.74
N PRO A 249 -13.31 -3.16 10.86
CA PRO A 249 -13.96 -2.87 12.14
C PRO A 249 -14.67 -4.07 12.77
N GLN A 250 -15.29 -4.91 11.92
CA GLN A 250 -16.13 -6.02 12.38
C GLN A 250 -15.34 -7.32 12.36
N VAL A 251 -15.09 -7.90 13.54
CA VAL A 251 -14.34 -9.15 13.70
C VAL A 251 -15.26 -10.24 14.25
N SER A 252 -15.26 -11.40 13.60
CA SER A 252 -15.97 -12.59 14.02
C SER A 252 -15.07 -13.48 14.87
N LYS A 253 -15.48 -13.69 16.12
CA LYS A 253 -14.88 -14.68 17.02
C LYS A 253 -15.61 -15.99 16.81
N VAL A 254 -15.23 -16.77 15.80
CA VAL A 254 -15.75 -18.13 15.68
C VAL A 254 -15.12 -18.94 16.81
N ALA A 255 -15.83 -19.09 17.93
CA ALA A 255 -15.49 -20.08 18.94
C ALA A 255 -15.46 -21.44 18.23
N ASN A 256 -14.32 -22.15 18.27
CA ASN A 256 -14.15 -23.48 17.71
C ASN A 256 -15.22 -24.45 18.25
N LYS A 257 -16.39 -24.50 17.61
CA LYS A 257 -17.44 -25.52 17.85
C LYS A 257 -17.12 -26.86 17.19
N LEU A 258 -15.90 -27.04 16.67
CA LEU A 258 -15.41 -28.31 16.11
C LEU A 258 -14.93 -29.32 17.17
N GLY A 259 -14.94 -28.98 18.46
CA GLY A 259 -14.57 -29.90 19.56
C GLY A 259 -15.71 -30.69 20.21
N ILE A 260 -16.98 -30.40 19.89
CA ILE A 260 -18.14 -30.94 20.65
C ILE A 260 -18.90 -32.07 19.91
N PHE A 261 -18.61 -32.31 18.62
CA PHE A 261 -19.30 -33.34 17.83
C PHE A 261 -18.47 -34.62 17.56
N LEU A 262 -17.34 -34.81 18.24
CA LEU A 262 -16.53 -36.05 18.19
C LEU A 262 -16.59 -36.89 19.47
N LYS A 263 -17.52 -36.60 20.38
CA LYS A 263 -17.87 -37.48 21.50
C LYS A 263 -19.38 -37.51 21.69
N ARG A 264 -20.05 -38.37 20.94
CA ARG A 264 -21.22 -39.15 21.38
C ARG A 264 -21.45 -40.31 20.42
#